data_AF-A0A381YLF4-F1
#
_entry.id   AF-A0A381YLF4-F1
#
_cell.length_a   1.000
_cell.length_b   1.000
_cell.length_c   1.000
_cell.angle_alpha   90.00
_cell.angle_beta   90.00
_cell.angle_gamma   90.00
#
_symmetry.space_group_name_H-M   'P 1'
#
loop_
_entity.id
_entity.type
_entity.pdbx_description
1 polymer ?
#
loop_
_entity_poly.entity_id
_entity_poly.type
_entity_poly.pdbx_seq_one_letter_code
_entity_poly.pdbx_strand_id
1 'polypeptide(L)'
;GFRGGEGGYQPGRSEVFKKWSTRSMRPVINFETCIKCTLCWLQCPDTCFDVTPDGLYDANMESCCGCGVCEAVCPVPDCVTMVGESEFNDNASQWDAWTADKDGYNKWMTVLVEKQHSETRTHGFHHVGGYDDEIKATEEA
;
A
#
# COMPACT_ATOMS: atom_id res chain seq x y z
N GLY A 1 -0.04 2.27 -28.61
CA GLY A 1 -0.86 2.06 -27.39
C GLY A 1 -0.20 2.72 -26.20
N PHE A 2 -0.95 2.90 -25.10
CA PHE A 2 -0.68 3.69 -23.87
C PHE A 2 0.62 3.39 -23.07
N ARG A 3 1.63 2.80 -23.72
CA ARG A 3 3.03 2.61 -23.28
C ARG A 3 4.00 2.89 -24.44
N GLY A 4 3.86 4.04 -25.09
CA GLY A 4 4.84 4.53 -26.08
C GLY A 4 4.93 3.80 -27.42
N GLY A 5 4.26 2.67 -27.66
CA GLY A 5 4.51 1.89 -28.88
C GLY A 5 6.00 1.52 -29.04
N GLU A 6 6.44 1.16 -30.24
CA GLU A 6 7.84 0.76 -30.51
C GLU A 6 8.87 1.90 -30.41
N GLY A 7 8.50 3.12 -29.97
CA GLY A 7 9.41 4.27 -29.96
C GLY A 7 9.19 5.34 -28.90
N GLY A 8 8.30 5.14 -27.93
CA GLY A 8 8.01 6.11 -26.87
C GLY A 8 8.77 5.80 -25.58
N TYR A 9 9.28 6.85 -24.91
CA TYR A 9 9.92 6.75 -23.60
C TYR A 9 8.96 6.13 -22.58
N GLN A 10 9.33 4.97 -22.04
CA GLN A 10 8.63 4.35 -20.92
C GLN A 10 9.36 4.76 -19.63
N PRO A 11 8.73 5.50 -18.71
CA PRO A 11 9.34 5.82 -17.43
C PRO A 11 9.66 4.51 -16.70
N GLY A 12 10.95 4.25 -16.56
CA GLY A 12 11.48 3.08 -15.87
C GLY A 12 11.74 3.36 -14.40
N ARG A 13 11.80 2.30 -13.60
CA ARG A 13 12.28 2.36 -12.22
C ARG A 13 13.80 2.44 -12.23
N SER A 14 14.37 3.14 -11.26
CA SER A 14 15.84 3.20 -11.14
C SER A 14 16.37 1.81 -10.79
N GLU A 15 17.37 1.35 -11.54
CA GLU A 15 18.09 0.10 -11.23
C GLU A 15 18.96 0.25 -9.98
N VAL A 16 19.45 1.47 -9.72
CA VAL A 16 20.44 1.77 -8.69
C VAL A 16 19.79 2.29 -7.41
N PHE A 17 18.86 3.24 -7.54
CA PHE A 17 18.22 3.88 -6.39
C PHE A 17 16.87 3.25 -6.10
N LYS A 18 16.85 2.35 -5.11
CA LYS A 18 15.62 1.73 -4.63
C LYS A 18 14.97 2.63 -3.58
N LYS A 19 13.72 3.03 -3.80
CA LYS A 19 13.01 4.02 -2.96
C LYS A 19 12.55 3.45 -1.62
N TRP A 20 12.59 2.13 -1.46
CA TRP A 20 12.12 1.48 -0.25
C TRP A 20 12.82 1.91 1.04
N SER A 21 14.06 2.38 0.97
CA SER A 21 14.82 2.84 2.14
C SER A 21 14.22 4.09 2.81
N THR A 22 13.34 4.82 2.11
CA THR A 22 12.74 6.06 2.62
C THR A 22 11.40 5.84 3.33
N ARG A 23 10.88 4.62 3.36
CA ARG A 23 9.52 4.36 3.85
C ARG A 23 9.51 3.99 5.33
N SER A 24 8.50 4.47 6.05
CA SER A 24 8.16 4.00 7.40
C SER A 24 7.02 2.98 7.39
N MET A 25 6.24 2.95 6.30
CA MET A 25 5.10 2.07 6.12
C MET A 25 5.05 1.61 4.65
N ARG A 26 4.43 0.46 4.39
CA ARG A 26 4.21 -0.08 3.04
C ARG A 26 2.77 -0.58 2.87
N PRO A 27 2.21 -0.58 1.65
CA PRO A 27 0.87 -1.10 1.44
C PRO A 27 0.84 -2.63 1.45
N VAL A 28 -0.14 -3.21 2.11
CA VAL A 28 -0.53 -4.62 2.01
C VAL A 28 -1.85 -4.68 1.26
N ILE A 29 -1.93 -5.55 0.25
CA ILE A 29 -3.04 -5.60 -0.69
C ILE A 29 -3.88 -6.85 -0.43
N ASN A 30 -5.18 -6.65 -0.25
CA ASN A 30 -6.16 -7.72 -0.31
C ASN A 30 -6.63 -7.92 -1.76
N PHE A 31 -6.11 -8.97 -2.39
CA PHE A 31 -6.41 -9.31 -3.78
C PHE A 31 -7.84 -9.86 -3.98
N GLU A 32 -8.49 -10.36 -2.92
CA GLU A 32 -9.86 -10.92 -3.01
C GLU A 32 -10.93 -9.83 -3.04
N THR A 33 -10.72 -8.74 -2.29
CA THR A 33 -11.65 -7.61 -2.24
C THR A 33 -11.42 -6.60 -3.36
N CYS A 34 -10.32 -6.73 -4.11
CA CYS A 34 -9.96 -5.79 -5.17
C CYS A 34 -10.94 -5.86 -6.36
N ILE A 35 -11.65 -4.76 -6.58
CA ILE A 35 -12.61 -4.59 -7.70
C ILE A 35 -11.95 -4.13 -9.02
N LYS A 36 -10.62 -4.09 -9.09
CA LYS A 36 -9.84 -3.72 -10.29
C LYS A 36 -10.15 -2.30 -10.83
N CYS A 37 -10.46 -1.36 -9.94
CA CYS A 37 -10.83 0.02 -10.30
C CYS A 37 -9.70 0.88 -10.88
N THR A 38 -8.45 0.40 -10.90
CA THR A 38 -7.26 1.11 -11.42
C THR A 38 -6.82 2.37 -10.64
N LEU A 39 -7.55 2.78 -9.59
CA LEU A 39 -7.28 4.05 -8.89
C LEU A 39 -5.92 4.09 -8.19
N CYS A 40 -5.56 3.00 -7.49
CA CYS A 40 -4.25 2.88 -6.84
C CYS A 40 -3.08 2.96 -7.84
N TRP A 41 -3.26 2.39 -9.02
CA TRP A 41 -2.27 2.43 -10.11
C TRP A 41 -2.13 3.84 -10.70
N LEU A 42 -3.27 4.51 -10.98
CA LEU A 42 -3.28 5.82 -11.62
C LEU A 42 -2.75 6.94 -10.70
N GLN A 43 -3.07 6.87 -9.40
CA GLN A 43 -2.67 7.90 -8.44
C GLN A 43 -1.31 7.64 -7.79
N CYS A 44 -0.65 6.53 -8.09
CA CYS A 44 0.67 6.25 -7.54
C CYS A 44 1.70 7.24 -8.11
N PRO A 45 2.30 8.13 -7.30
CA PRO A 45 3.27 9.11 -7.78
C PRO A 45 4.55 8.45 -8.32
N ASP A 46 4.87 7.25 -7.84
CA ASP A 46 6.06 6.50 -8.21
C ASP A 46 5.81 5.39 -9.24
N THR A 47 4.56 5.20 -9.68
CA THR A 47 4.18 4.12 -10.61
C THR A 47 4.69 2.74 -10.16
N CYS A 48 4.58 2.45 -8.86
CA CYS A 48 5.10 1.20 -8.28
C CYS A 48 4.21 -0.03 -8.52
N PHE A 49 2.99 0.16 -9.03
CA PHE A 49 2.06 -0.94 -9.29
C PHE A 49 2.29 -1.57 -10.67
N ASP A 50 2.46 -2.89 -10.69
CA ASP A 50 2.51 -3.73 -11.88
C ASP A 50 1.14 -4.38 -12.12
N VAL A 51 0.72 -4.39 -13.38
CA VAL A 51 -0.54 -5.03 -13.78
C VAL A 51 -0.29 -6.52 -13.94
N THR A 52 -0.92 -7.32 -13.09
CA THR A 52 -0.82 -8.78 -13.09
C THR A 52 -1.60 -9.39 -14.26
N PRO A 53 -1.34 -10.66 -14.64
CA PRO A 53 -2.12 -11.36 -15.67
C PRO A 53 -3.63 -11.43 -15.38
N ASP A 54 -4.02 -11.44 -14.11
CA ASP A 54 -5.41 -11.48 -13.67
C ASP A 54 -6.10 -10.10 -13.70
N GLY A 55 -5.38 -9.05 -14.11
CA GLY A 55 -5.87 -7.67 -14.10
C GLY A 55 -5.93 -7.04 -12.70
N LEU A 56 -5.28 -7.65 -11.71
CA LEU A 56 -5.01 -7.07 -10.40
C LEU A 56 -3.75 -6.21 -10.43
N TYR A 57 -3.51 -5.46 -9.37
CA TYR A 57 -2.37 -4.54 -9.24
C TYR A 57 -1.45 -5.02 -8.12
N ASP A 58 -0.25 -5.46 -8.47
CA ASP A 58 0.78 -5.85 -7.51
C ASP A 58 1.71 -4.67 -7.24
N ALA A 59 1.98 -4.36 -5.97
CA ALA A 59 2.89 -3.27 -5.63
C ALA A 59 4.34 -3.78 -5.60
N ASN A 60 5.19 -3.23 -6.47
CA ASN A 60 6.62 -3.48 -6.43
C ASN A 60 7.24 -2.80 -5.20
N MET A 61 7.57 -3.63 -4.20
CA MET A 61 8.11 -3.15 -2.93
C MET A 61 9.54 -2.65 -3.02
N GLU A 62 10.26 -2.78 -4.13
CA GLU A 62 11.56 -2.11 -4.26
C GLU A 62 11.42 -0.63 -4.62
N SER A 63 10.31 -0.27 -5.29
CA SER A 63 10.07 1.06 -5.85
C SER A 63 9.07 1.89 -5.05
N CYS A 64 8.30 1.25 -4.17
CA CYS A 64 7.36 1.93 -3.30
C CYS A 64 8.09 2.78 -2.24
N CYS A 65 7.78 4.08 -2.18
CA CYS A 65 8.28 4.99 -1.14
C CYS A 65 7.43 5.01 0.14
N GLY A 66 6.27 4.34 0.16
CA GLY A 66 5.36 4.29 1.31
C GLY A 66 4.49 5.54 1.52
N CYS A 67 4.14 6.27 0.46
CA CYS A 67 3.37 7.53 0.57
C CYS A 67 1.91 7.42 1.06
N GLY A 68 1.31 6.22 1.07
CA GLY A 68 -0.07 6.01 1.56
C GLY A 68 -1.21 6.48 0.62
N VAL A 69 -0.92 7.11 -0.52
CA VAL A 69 -1.96 7.58 -1.47
C VAL A 69 -2.87 6.44 -1.97
N CYS A 70 -2.31 5.24 -2.12
CA CYS A 70 -3.04 4.08 -2.59
C CYS A 70 -4.12 3.58 -1.61
N GLU A 71 -3.88 3.66 -0.30
CA GLU A 71 -4.88 3.37 0.74
C GLU A 71 -5.97 4.44 0.74
N ALA A 72 -5.59 5.72 0.70
CA ALA A 72 -6.53 6.84 0.75
C ALA A 72 -7.49 6.93 -0.46
N VAL A 73 -7.06 6.51 -1.64
CA VAL A 73 -7.89 6.54 -2.86
C VAL A 73 -8.70 5.26 -3.07
N CYS A 74 -8.39 4.17 -2.35
CA CYS A 74 -9.06 2.91 -2.58
C CYS A 74 -10.53 3.00 -2.15
N PRO A 75 -11.51 2.72 -3.04
CA PRO A 75 -12.92 2.83 -2.70
C PRO A 75 -13.42 1.65 -1.86
N VAL A 76 -12.65 0.56 -1.79
CA VAL A 76 -12.99 -0.63 -1.03
C VAL A 76 -12.26 -0.55 0.32
N PRO A 77 -12.98 -0.60 1.45
CA PRO A 77 -12.35 -0.57 2.78
C PRO A 77 -11.39 -1.76 2.94
N ASP A 78 -10.24 -1.50 3.54
CA ASP A 78 -9.19 -2.50 3.86
C ASP A 78 -8.69 -3.32 2.66
N CYS A 79 -8.94 -2.85 1.44
CA CYS A 79 -8.40 -3.50 0.24
C CYS A 79 -6.91 -3.17 0.06
N VAL A 80 -6.50 -1.97 0.45
CA VAL A 80 -5.10 -1.56 0.52
C VAL A 80 -4.92 -0.94 1.88
N THR A 81 -4.14 -1.58 2.75
CA THR A 81 -3.89 -1.09 4.10
C THR A 81 -2.41 -0.82 4.24
N MET A 82 -2.03 0.38 4.65
CA MET A 82 -0.62 0.65 4.94
C MET A 82 -0.25 -0.10 6.23
N VAL A 83 0.93 -0.72 6.31
CA VAL A 83 1.43 -1.44 7.50
C VAL A 83 2.86 -0.99 7.79
N GLY A 84 3.23 -0.93 9.07
CA GLY A 84 4.57 -0.54 9.52
C GLY A 84 5.69 -1.37 8.88
N GLU A 85 6.73 -0.70 8.41
CA GLU A 85 7.86 -1.33 7.71
C GLU A 85 8.60 -2.36 8.57
N SER A 86 8.57 -2.21 9.90
CA SER A 86 9.21 -3.09 10.87
C SER A 86 8.69 -4.53 10.86
N GLU A 87 7.50 -4.77 10.32
CA GLU A 87 6.90 -6.11 10.27
C GLU A 87 7.44 -6.97 9.13
N PHE A 88 8.29 -6.40 8.26
CA PHE A 88 8.71 -7.04 7.01
C PHE A 88 10.23 -7.20 6.95
N ASN A 89 10.67 -8.35 6.43
CA ASN A 89 12.10 -8.65 6.26
C ASN A 89 12.55 -8.66 4.79
N ASP A 90 11.61 -8.62 3.84
CA ASP A 90 11.90 -8.68 2.41
C ASP A 90 11.01 -7.71 1.60
N ASN A 91 11.24 -7.67 0.30
CA ASN A 91 10.50 -6.88 -0.69
C ASN A 91 9.88 -7.75 -1.78
N ALA A 92 9.56 -9.01 -1.45
CA ALA A 92 8.98 -9.93 -2.42
C ALA A 92 7.60 -9.44 -2.91
N SER A 93 7.20 -9.92 -4.09
CA SER A 93 5.88 -9.65 -4.65
C SER A 93 4.80 -10.26 -3.74
N GLN A 94 3.80 -9.44 -3.39
CA GLN A 94 2.65 -9.92 -2.63
C GLN A 94 1.74 -10.79 -3.51
N TRP A 95 1.64 -10.46 -4.80
CA TRP A 95 0.85 -11.26 -5.74
C TRP A 95 1.43 -12.66 -5.96
N ASP A 96 2.76 -12.80 -6.04
CA ASP A 96 3.40 -14.12 -6.15
C ASP A 96 3.12 -14.96 -4.89
N ALA A 97 3.22 -14.36 -3.71
CA ALA A 97 2.91 -15.01 -2.43
C ALA A 97 1.43 -15.44 -2.35
N TRP A 98 0.50 -14.57 -2.74
CA TRP A 98 -0.93 -14.87 -2.77
C TRP A 98 -1.28 -15.95 -3.79
N THR A 99 -0.64 -15.94 -4.96
CA THR A 99 -0.89 -16.95 -6.01
C THR A 99 -0.37 -18.33 -5.61
N ALA A 100 0.73 -18.38 -4.84
CA ALA A 100 1.29 -19.62 -4.31
C ALA A 100 0.42 -20.24 -3.20
N ASP A 101 -0.03 -19.44 -2.24
CA ASP A 101 -0.90 -19.88 -1.13
C ASP A 101 -1.86 -18.75 -0.70
N LYS A 102 -3.09 -18.82 -1.20
CA LYS A 102 -4.13 -17.83 -0.91
C LYS A 102 -4.52 -17.82 0.57
N ASP A 103 -4.73 -19.00 1.14
CA ASP A 103 -5.19 -19.13 2.53
C ASP A 103 -4.11 -18.66 3.51
N GLY A 104 -2.84 -19.01 3.24
CA GLY A 104 -1.70 -18.55 4.00
C GLY A 104 -1.52 -17.03 3.91
N TYR A 105 -1.58 -16.48 2.69
CA TYR A 105 -1.47 -15.03 2.48
C TYR A 105 -2.59 -14.27 3.18
N ASN A 106 -3.85 -14.72 3.05
CA ASN A 106 -4.98 -14.04 3.67
C ASN A 106 -4.84 -14.02 5.19
N LYS A 107 -4.44 -15.13 5.82
CA LYS A 107 -4.18 -15.18 7.27
C LYS A 107 -3.06 -14.22 7.68
N TRP A 108 -1.94 -14.24 6.94
CA TRP A 108 -0.82 -13.35 7.18
C TRP A 108 -1.21 -11.87 7.07
N MET A 109 -1.92 -11.52 6.01
CA MET A 109 -2.44 -10.18 5.76
C MET A 109 -3.40 -9.74 6.87
N THR A 110 -4.37 -10.57 7.24
CA THR A 110 -5.36 -10.24 8.28
C THR A 110 -4.67 -9.92 9.61
N VAL A 111 -3.66 -10.71 10.01
CA VAL A 111 -2.89 -10.44 11.24
C VAL A 111 -2.22 -9.05 11.19
N LEU A 112 -1.65 -8.67 10.05
CA LEU A 112 -1.00 -7.37 9.88
C LEU A 112 -2.00 -6.22 9.90
N VAL A 113 -3.14 -6.39 9.21
CA VAL A 113 -4.22 -5.39 9.15
C VAL A 113 -4.84 -5.19 10.53
N GLU A 114 -5.16 -6.26 11.26
CA GLU A 114 -5.70 -6.20 12.61
C GLU A 114 -4.73 -5.50 13.58
N LYS A 115 -3.43 -5.83 13.52
CA LYS A 115 -2.41 -5.14 14.30
C LYS A 115 -2.37 -3.64 13.96
N GLN A 116 -2.45 -3.29 12.67
CA GLN A 116 -2.46 -1.89 12.25
C GLN A 116 -3.67 -1.12 12.78
N HIS A 117 -4.85 -1.74 12.90
CA HIS A 117 -6.03 -1.11 13.52
C HIS A 117 -5.87 -0.90 15.03
N SER A 118 -5.09 -1.76 15.70
CA SER A 118 -4.82 -1.62 17.14
C SER A 118 -3.81 -0.52 17.47
N GLU A 119 -2.98 -0.15 16.49
CA GLU A 119 -1.99 0.91 16.62
C GLU A 119 -2.56 2.21 16.03
N THR A 120 -2.93 3.17 16.89
CA THR A 120 -3.39 4.49 16.44
C THR A 120 -2.29 5.13 15.59
N ARG A 121 -2.53 5.22 14.28
CA ARG A 121 -1.62 5.88 13.35
C ARG A 121 -1.56 7.36 13.71
N THR A 122 -0.45 7.79 14.31
CA THR A 122 -0.18 9.22 14.57
C THR A 122 0.20 10.00 13.30
N HIS A 123 0.21 9.34 12.15
CA HIS A 123 0.63 9.94 10.89
C HIS A 123 -0.48 10.82 10.30
N GLY A 124 -0.33 12.12 10.52
CA GLY A 124 -0.98 13.15 9.72
C GLY A 124 -2.28 13.66 10.30
N PHE A 125 -2.53 14.95 10.03
CA PHE A 125 -3.70 15.74 10.38
C PHE A 125 -4.99 15.12 9.76
N HIS A 126 -5.42 13.95 10.25
CA HIS A 126 -6.65 13.30 9.78
C HIS A 126 -7.87 14.19 10.06
N HIS A 127 -7.82 14.92 11.18
CA HIS A 127 -8.77 15.98 11.49
C HIS A 127 -8.09 17.18 12.15
N VAL A 128 -8.46 18.36 11.66
CA VAL A 128 -8.12 19.64 12.30
C VAL A 128 -8.81 19.68 13.65
N GLY A 129 -8.04 19.82 14.73
CA GLY A 129 -8.57 19.80 16.10
C GLY A 129 -8.42 18.46 16.82
N GLY A 130 -7.75 17.46 16.22
CA GLY A 130 -7.65 16.16 16.87
C GLY A 130 -6.91 16.08 18.17
N TYR A 131 -5.84 16.86 18.29
CA TYR A 131 -5.19 17.02 19.58
C TYR A 131 -6.10 17.69 20.61
N ASP A 132 -6.94 18.65 20.21
CA ASP A 132 -7.88 19.29 21.14
C ASP A 132 -8.96 18.30 21.62
N ASP A 133 -9.42 17.40 20.75
CA ASP A 133 -10.40 16.37 21.11
C ASP A 133 -9.78 15.28 22.00
N GLU A 134 -8.53 14.87 21.73
CA GLU A 134 -7.77 13.95 22.58
C GLU A 134 -7.48 14.56 23.96
N ILE A 135 -7.14 15.85 24.01
CA ILE A 135 -6.93 16.60 25.26
C ILE A 135 -8.21 16.64 26.08
N LYS A 136 -9.36 17.00 25.47
CA LYS A 136 -10.65 17.00 26.17
C LYS A 136 -11.00 15.61 26.71
N ALA A 137 -10.81 14.56 25.90
CA ALA A 137 -11.11 13.19 26.32
C ALA A 137 -10.23 12.71 27.48
N THR A 138 -8.99 13.21 27.59
CA THR A 138 -8.10 12.91 28.72
C THR A 138 -8.38 13.76 29.97
N GLU A 139 -8.88 15.00 29.81
CA GLU A 139 -9.32 15.84 30.92
C GLU A 139 -10.64 15.38 31.54
N GLU A 140 -11.50 14.68 30.78
CA GLU A 140 -12.79 14.14 31.22
C GLU A 140 -12.71 12.73 31.87
N ALA A 141 -11.54 12.07 31.82
CA ALA A 141 -11.30 10.72 32.35
C ALA A 141 -10.69 10.74 33.76
#